data_AF-A0A3D0C383-F1
#
_entry.id   AF-A0A3D0C383-F1
#
_cell.length_a   1.000
_cell.length_b   1.000
_cell.length_c   1.000
_cell.angle_alpha   90.00
_cell.angle_beta   90.00
_cell.angle_gamma   90.00
#
_symmetry.space_group_name_H-M   'P 1'
#
loop_
_entity.id
_entity.type
_entity.pdbx_description
1 polymer ?
#
loop_
_entity_poly.entity_id
_entity_poly.type
_entity_poly.pdbx_seq_one_letter_code
_entity_poly.pdbx_strand_id
1 'polypeptide(L)'
;RLKAESDYLRGTIKEDLQDRMTGGFTSDNFQLIRTHGMYQQDDRDIRAERQKQKLEPLHNVMLRARLPGGIINPTQWLAIDKFADDYTSYGSIRLTTRQTFQFHGVLKPNIKLMHQTLHSVGLDSIATAGDVNRNVLCTSNPVESALHQEAYEWATKISEHLLPKTRAYAEIWLDEEKVETTEDDIIEPVLGSNYLPRKFKTTVVIPPNNDIDVHANDLNFVAISEGGELIGFNVLVGGGLAMTHGDKATYPRCADDFGFIAKEHTLAIAAAVVTTQRDWGNRVNRKNAKTKYTLDRVGVDTFKAEVERRAGIEFSESRSYEFTHRGDNFGWVEGIDGKNHLTLFIENGRILDFNGKSLKTGMLEIAKIHKGDFRLTANQNLIVAGVSAEDKTVIEQLAREHGLISDGVSNQRKSSMACVAFPTCPLAMAEAERYLPSLVDDVEAILEKNGLKDDSIILRVTGCPNGCGRAMLAEIGLVGKGPGKYNMYLGSDLAG
;
A
#
# COMPACT_ATOMS: atom_id res chain seq x y z
N ARG A 1 4.88 -10.23 -24.35
CA ARG A 1 3.72 -9.90 -25.21
C ARG A 1 3.12 -8.57 -24.76
N LEU A 2 2.00 -8.54 -24.01
CA LEU A 2 1.26 -7.31 -23.60
C LEU A 2 2.11 -6.06 -23.34
N LYS A 3 3.12 -6.12 -22.46
CA LYS A 3 3.95 -4.95 -22.14
C LYS A 3 4.83 -4.48 -23.31
N ALA A 4 5.48 -5.41 -24.01
CA ALA A 4 6.33 -5.11 -25.17
C ALA A 4 5.53 -4.48 -26.32
N GLU A 5 4.30 -4.94 -26.54
CA GLU A 5 3.42 -4.48 -27.62
C GLU A 5 2.59 -3.25 -27.24
N SER A 6 2.68 -2.78 -26.00
CA SER A 6 1.85 -1.67 -25.50
C SER A 6 2.35 -0.27 -25.84
N ASP A 7 3.45 -0.12 -26.59
CA ASP A 7 4.12 1.18 -26.79
C ASP A 7 4.31 1.93 -25.45
N TYR A 8 5.07 1.31 -24.54
CA TYR A 8 5.39 1.86 -23.22
C TYR A 8 4.14 2.23 -22.40
N LEU A 9 3.23 1.26 -22.30
CA LEU A 9 1.99 1.31 -21.52
C LEU A 9 0.82 2.08 -22.15
N ARG A 10 0.92 2.56 -23.38
CA ARG A 10 -0.20 3.23 -24.06
C ARG A 10 -1.33 2.26 -24.42
N GLY A 11 -0.98 1.18 -25.10
CA GLY A 11 -1.92 0.21 -25.68
C GLY A 11 -3.01 0.92 -26.49
N THR A 12 -4.24 0.44 -26.35
CA THR A 12 -5.44 1.04 -26.97
C THR A 12 -6.38 1.65 -25.93
N ILE A 13 -5.85 2.07 -24.77
CA ILE A 13 -6.67 2.55 -23.64
C ILE A 13 -7.57 3.73 -24.06
N LYS A 14 -7.07 4.66 -24.90
CA LYS A 14 -7.85 5.80 -25.38
C LYS A 14 -9.09 5.39 -26.18
N GLU A 15 -8.98 4.32 -26.97
CA GLU A 15 -10.09 3.77 -27.75
C GLU A 15 -11.14 3.17 -26.82
N ASP A 16 -10.70 2.37 -25.82
CA ASP A 16 -11.60 1.83 -24.81
C ASP A 16 -12.37 2.95 -24.09
N LEU A 17 -11.72 4.07 -23.72
CA LEU A 17 -12.39 5.19 -23.05
C LEU A 17 -13.51 5.85 -23.89
N GLN A 18 -13.43 5.75 -25.22
CA GLN A 18 -14.45 6.27 -26.13
C GLN A 18 -15.60 5.27 -26.35
N ASP A 19 -15.37 3.98 -26.08
CA ASP A 19 -16.37 2.93 -26.21
C ASP A 19 -17.45 3.03 -25.12
N ARG A 20 -18.69 3.30 -25.57
CA ARG A 20 -19.89 3.42 -24.75
C ARG A 20 -20.71 2.12 -24.68
N MET A 21 -20.31 1.06 -25.37
CA MET A 21 -21.03 -0.21 -25.42
C MET A 21 -20.83 -1.06 -24.16
N THR A 22 -19.71 -0.87 -23.45
CA THR A 22 -19.42 -1.53 -22.18
C THR A 22 -18.85 -0.55 -21.16
N GLY A 23 -19.21 -0.75 -19.89
CA GLY A 23 -18.58 -0.05 -18.76
C GLY A 23 -17.15 -0.51 -18.43
N GLY A 24 -16.64 -1.55 -19.10
CA GLY A 24 -15.31 -2.12 -18.86
C GLY A 24 -14.24 -1.73 -19.88
N PHE A 25 -13.05 -2.27 -19.66
CA PHE A 25 -11.93 -2.33 -20.60
C PHE A 25 -11.85 -3.71 -21.23
N THR A 26 -11.47 -3.78 -22.50
CA THR A 26 -11.43 -5.03 -23.26
C THR A 26 -10.00 -5.57 -23.35
N SER A 27 -9.87 -6.85 -23.70
CA SER A 27 -8.60 -7.48 -24.09
C SER A 27 -7.42 -7.23 -23.12
N ASP A 28 -6.30 -6.72 -23.63
CA ASP A 28 -5.06 -6.45 -22.90
C ASP A 28 -5.19 -5.19 -22.00
N ASN A 29 -6.09 -4.25 -22.32
CA ASN A 29 -6.26 -3.01 -21.56
C ASN A 29 -6.72 -3.27 -20.12
N PHE A 30 -7.50 -4.32 -19.87
CA PHE A 30 -7.86 -4.76 -18.51
C PHE A 30 -6.65 -4.99 -17.60
N GLN A 31 -5.53 -5.46 -18.17
CA GLN A 31 -4.26 -5.60 -17.43
C GLN A 31 -3.42 -4.32 -17.49
N LEU A 32 -3.47 -3.58 -18.61
CA LEU A 32 -2.64 -2.40 -18.83
C LEU A 32 -3.01 -1.23 -17.92
N ILE A 33 -4.30 -1.00 -17.66
CA ILE A 33 -4.78 0.02 -16.72
C ILE A 33 -4.19 -0.15 -15.30
N ARG A 34 -3.75 -1.36 -14.95
CA ARG A 34 -3.07 -1.62 -13.67
C ARG A 34 -1.75 -0.89 -13.57
N THR A 35 -1.06 -0.60 -14.67
CA THR A 35 0.17 0.20 -14.62
C THR A 35 -0.09 1.69 -14.40
N HIS A 36 -1.33 2.13 -14.65
CA HIS A 36 -1.85 3.49 -14.37
C HIS A 36 -2.56 3.57 -13.01
N GLY A 37 -2.41 2.54 -12.17
CA GLY A 37 -2.92 2.53 -10.81
C GLY A 37 -4.38 2.10 -10.64
N MET A 38 -4.98 1.50 -11.66
CA MET A 38 -6.38 1.09 -11.64
C MET A 38 -6.56 -0.43 -11.64
N TYR A 39 -7.64 -0.90 -11.04
CA TYR A 39 -8.16 -2.25 -11.28
C TYR A 39 -9.61 -2.13 -11.70
N GLN A 40 -9.95 -2.68 -12.87
CA GLN A 40 -11.34 -2.94 -13.17
C GLN A 40 -11.88 -3.99 -12.19
N GLN A 41 -13.04 -3.66 -11.66
CA GLN A 41 -13.81 -4.38 -10.68
C GLN A 41 -15.28 -4.35 -11.11
N ASP A 42 -16.11 -4.95 -10.29
CA ASP A 42 -17.56 -4.86 -10.33
C ASP A 42 -18.07 -5.23 -8.94
N ASP A 43 -19.30 -4.86 -8.65
CA ASP A 43 -19.94 -5.23 -7.40
C ASP A 43 -20.45 -6.69 -7.48
N ARG A 44 -19.79 -7.56 -6.71
CA ARG A 44 -20.09 -9.00 -6.68
C ARG A 44 -21.37 -9.34 -5.92
N ASP A 45 -21.92 -8.44 -5.11
CA ASP A 45 -23.18 -8.68 -4.40
C ASP A 45 -24.36 -8.60 -5.37
N ILE A 46 -24.35 -7.67 -6.32
CA ILE A 46 -25.43 -7.50 -7.32
C ILE A 46 -25.17 -8.24 -8.64
N ARG A 47 -23.96 -8.80 -8.85
CA ARG A 47 -23.57 -9.46 -10.11
C ARG A 47 -24.57 -10.52 -10.56
N ALA A 48 -25.01 -11.38 -9.63
CA ALA A 48 -25.94 -12.47 -9.95
C ALA A 48 -27.32 -11.96 -10.39
N GLU A 49 -27.79 -10.86 -9.80
CA GLU A 49 -29.04 -10.20 -10.18
C GLU A 49 -28.94 -9.61 -11.60
N ARG A 50 -27.86 -8.86 -11.87
CA ARG A 50 -27.61 -8.27 -13.20
C ARG A 50 -27.52 -9.34 -14.28
N GLN A 51 -26.88 -10.46 -14.00
CA GLN A 51 -26.81 -11.59 -14.93
C GLN A 51 -28.20 -12.16 -15.27
N LYS A 52 -29.11 -12.28 -14.28
CA LYS A 52 -30.51 -12.69 -14.52
C LYS A 52 -31.27 -11.71 -15.42
N GLN A 53 -30.95 -10.42 -15.31
CA GLN A 53 -31.49 -9.35 -16.17
C GLN A 53 -30.78 -9.26 -17.53
N LYS A 54 -29.82 -10.16 -17.83
CA LYS A 54 -28.98 -10.14 -19.05
C LYS A 54 -28.18 -8.84 -19.21
N LEU A 55 -27.86 -8.18 -18.09
CA LEU A 55 -26.98 -7.02 -18.04
C LEU A 55 -25.53 -7.48 -17.83
N GLU A 56 -24.58 -6.73 -18.37
CA GLU A 56 -23.17 -6.89 -18.00
C GLU A 56 -22.97 -6.62 -16.49
N PRO A 57 -21.92 -7.17 -15.86
CA PRO A 57 -21.53 -6.76 -14.51
C PRO A 57 -21.42 -5.24 -14.43
N LEU A 58 -21.73 -4.64 -13.28
CA LEU A 58 -21.60 -3.19 -13.11
C LEU A 58 -20.12 -2.81 -13.02
N HIS A 59 -19.47 -2.77 -14.18
CA HIS A 59 -18.05 -2.49 -14.29
C HIS A 59 -17.74 -1.10 -13.76
N ASN A 60 -16.74 -1.07 -12.90
CA ASN A 60 -16.17 0.13 -12.33
C ASN A 60 -14.66 -0.09 -12.15
N VAL A 61 -13.94 0.95 -11.76
CA VAL A 61 -12.54 0.83 -11.37
C VAL A 61 -12.35 1.22 -9.91
N MET A 62 -11.43 0.50 -9.26
CA MET A 62 -10.73 1.02 -8.11
C MET A 62 -9.46 1.73 -8.58
N LEU A 63 -9.23 2.91 -8.03
CA LEU A 63 -7.96 3.63 -8.14
C LEU A 63 -7.17 3.44 -6.86
N ARG A 64 -5.85 3.38 -6.99
CA ARG A 64 -4.92 3.57 -5.87
C ARG A 64 -3.95 4.71 -6.20
N ALA A 65 -3.77 5.64 -5.28
CA ALA A 65 -2.81 6.74 -5.44
C ALA A 65 -1.39 6.34 -5.06
N ARG A 66 -0.40 7.06 -5.58
CA ARG A 66 1.00 7.00 -5.16
C ARG A 66 1.21 8.07 -4.12
N LEU A 67 1.73 7.67 -2.97
CA LEU A 67 1.85 8.51 -1.78
C LEU A 67 3.01 7.98 -0.92
N PRO A 68 4.28 8.20 -1.33
CA PRO A 68 5.44 7.66 -0.61
C PRO A 68 5.36 8.05 0.87
N GLY A 69 5.60 7.10 1.78
CA GLY A 69 5.48 7.32 3.23
C GLY A 69 4.07 7.65 3.77
N GLY A 70 3.05 7.72 2.92
CA GLY A 70 1.67 7.99 3.33
C GLY A 70 1.35 9.43 3.69
N ILE A 71 2.23 10.39 3.37
CA ILE A 71 2.01 11.80 3.72
C ILE A 71 1.09 12.45 2.69
N ILE A 72 -0.04 13.00 3.16
CA ILE A 72 -1.01 13.76 2.37
C ILE A 72 -1.35 15.06 3.10
N ASN A 73 -1.34 16.18 2.39
CA ASN A 73 -1.68 17.47 2.99
C ASN A 73 -3.21 17.71 3.03
N PRO A 74 -3.70 18.68 3.82
CA PRO A 74 -5.13 18.93 3.92
C PRO A 74 -5.79 19.34 2.60
N THR A 75 -5.12 20.12 1.74
CA THR A 75 -5.65 20.48 0.41
C THR A 75 -5.89 19.26 -0.47
N GLN A 76 -4.94 18.32 -0.47
CA GLN A 76 -5.07 17.04 -1.16
C GLN A 76 -6.20 16.21 -0.57
N TRP A 77 -6.33 16.17 0.77
CA TRP A 77 -7.42 15.48 1.45
C TRP A 77 -8.80 16.00 1.02
N LEU A 78 -9.00 17.31 1.04
CA LEU A 78 -10.26 17.96 0.64
C LEU A 78 -10.65 17.59 -0.81
N ALA A 79 -9.67 17.53 -1.72
CA ALA A 79 -9.92 17.17 -3.12
C ALA A 79 -10.33 15.69 -3.27
N ILE A 80 -9.66 14.77 -2.57
CA ILE A 80 -10.00 13.35 -2.65
C ILE A 80 -11.33 13.04 -1.96
N ASP A 81 -11.64 13.77 -0.88
CA ASP A 81 -12.91 13.66 -0.15
C ASP A 81 -14.09 14.07 -1.03
N LYS A 82 -13.97 15.22 -1.70
CA LYS A 82 -14.98 15.69 -2.66
C LYS A 82 -15.14 14.72 -3.83
N PHE A 83 -14.04 14.22 -4.39
CA PHE A 83 -14.11 13.27 -5.50
C PHE A 83 -14.80 11.96 -5.09
N ALA A 84 -14.53 11.47 -3.88
CA ALA A 84 -15.15 10.28 -3.33
C ALA A 84 -16.68 10.40 -3.33
N ASP A 85 -17.22 11.54 -2.88
CA ASP A 85 -18.67 11.79 -2.81
C ASP A 85 -19.29 11.97 -4.20
N ASP A 86 -18.67 12.80 -5.05
CA ASP A 86 -19.30 13.23 -6.30
C ASP A 86 -19.26 12.14 -7.38
N TYR A 87 -18.22 11.30 -7.40
CA TYR A 87 -17.87 10.49 -8.58
C TYR A 87 -17.64 9.00 -8.32
N THR A 88 -17.80 8.54 -7.08
CA THR A 88 -17.64 7.11 -6.73
C THR A 88 -18.95 6.52 -6.21
N SER A 89 -19.26 5.28 -6.60
CA SER A 89 -20.50 4.62 -6.15
C SER A 89 -20.50 4.20 -4.66
N TYR A 90 -19.33 4.15 -4.02
CA TYR A 90 -19.21 3.79 -2.60
C TYR A 90 -19.09 4.99 -1.66
N GLY A 91 -18.78 6.20 -2.15
CA GLY A 91 -18.58 7.41 -1.33
C GLY A 91 -17.37 7.38 -0.37
N SER A 92 -16.72 6.22 -0.20
CA SER A 92 -15.70 6.01 0.83
C SER A 92 -14.29 6.29 0.35
N ILE A 93 -13.42 6.70 1.28
CA ILE A 93 -11.96 6.62 1.14
C ILE A 93 -11.45 5.39 1.89
N ARG A 94 -10.66 4.54 1.22
CA ARG A 94 -10.07 3.34 1.84
C ARG A 94 -8.56 3.51 2.04
N LEU A 95 -8.12 3.75 3.27
CA LEU A 95 -6.69 3.72 3.65
C LEU A 95 -6.17 2.30 3.49
N THR A 96 -4.91 2.08 3.12
CA THR A 96 -4.41 0.74 2.76
C THR A 96 -3.23 0.29 3.61
N THR A 97 -2.91 -1.01 3.57
CA THR A 97 -1.71 -1.59 4.18
C THR A 97 -0.38 -1.12 3.57
N ARG A 98 -0.45 -0.16 2.65
CA ARG A 98 0.69 0.42 1.97
C ARG A 98 0.65 1.94 1.96
N GLN A 99 0.09 2.55 3.01
CA GLN A 99 0.19 3.99 3.25
C GLN A 99 -0.31 4.82 2.06
N THR A 100 -1.45 4.45 1.53
CA THR A 100 -2.12 5.16 0.44
C THR A 100 -3.61 4.93 0.54
N PHE A 101 -4.41 5.67 -0.22
CA PHE A 101 -5.84 5.52 -0.28
C PHE A 101 -6.30 4.82 -1.57
N GLN A 102 -7.54 4.34 -1.55
CA GLN A 102 -8.24 3.83 -2.71
C GLN A 102 -9.63 4.45 -2.82
N PHE A 103 -10.00 4.79 -4.04
CA PHE A 103 -11.40 4.94 -4.43
C PHE A 103 -11.92 3.61 -4.94
N HIS A 104 -13.17 3.30 -4.64
CA HIS A 104 -13.86 2.16 -5.24
C HIS A 104 -15.08 2.66 -6.00
N GLY A 105 -15.41 2.01 -7.11
CA GLY A 105 -16.69 2.28 -7.77
C GLY A 105 -16.69 3.49 -8.69
N VAL A 106 -15.54 3.86 -9.26
CA VAL A 106 -15.45 4.92 -10.27
C VAL A 106 -15.91 4.36 -11.62
N LEU A 107 -16.93 4.96 -12.21
CA LEU A 107 -17.45 4.55 -13.51
C LEU A 107 -16.57 5.07 -14.64
N LYS A 108 -16.54 4.33 -15.75
CA LYS A 108 -15.69 4.60 -16.93
C LYS A 108 -15.66 6.06 -17.41
N PRO A 109 -16.80 6.78 -17.51
CA PRO A 109 -16.80 8.19 -17.93
C PRO A 109 -16.01 9.13 -17.01
N ASN A 110 -15.90 8.78 -15.73
CA ASN A 110 -15.26 9.61 -14.70
C ASN A 110 -13.78 9.25 -14.47
N ILE A 111 -13.25 8.22 -15.16
CA ILE A 111 -11.86 7.76 -14.94
C ILE A 111 -10.86 8.85 -15.30
N LYS A 112 -11.06 9.55 -16.42
CA LYS A 112 -10.14 10.60 -16.84
C LYS A 112 -10.17 11.78 -15.85
N LEU A 113 -11.38 12.22 -15.47
CA LEU A 113 -11.57 13.26 -14.48
C LEU A 113 -10.87 12.93 -13.16
N MET A 114 -10.97 11.67 -12.70
CA MET A 114 -10.28 11.19 -11.50
C MET A 114 -8.78 11.46 -11.52
N HIS A 115 -8.10 11.12 -12.62
CA HIS A 115 -6.66 11.36 -12.76
C HIS A 115 -6.33 12.86 -12.85
N GLN A 116 -7.17 13.65 -13.51
CA GLN A 116 -7.02 15.10 -13.60
C GLN A 116 -7.22 15.78 -12.23
N THR A 117 -8.18 15.31 -11.43
CA THR A 117 -8.39 15.77 -10.06
C THR A 117 -7.17 15.49 -9.19
N LEU A 118 -6.62 14.26 -9.23
CA LEU A 118 -5.37 13.96 -8.51
C LEU A 118 -4.23 14.89 -8.95
N HIS A 119 -4.04 15.05 -10.26
CA HIS A 119 -2.98 15.87 -10.81
C HIS A 119 -3.08 17.34 -10.37
N SER A 120 -4.31 17.90 -10.32
CA SER A 120 -4.55 19.29 -9.89
C SER A 120 -4.09 19.61 -8.46
N VAL A 121 -3.92 18.59 -7.61
CA VAL A 121 -3.42 18.73 -6.23
C VAL A 121 -2.04 18.10 -6.03
N GLY A 122 -1.32 17.81 -7.13
CA GLY A 122 0.04 17.25 -7.09
C GLY A 122 0.09 15.77 -6.70
N LEU A 123 -0.99 15.02 -6.87
CA LEU A 123 -1.05 13.57 -6.70
C LEU A 123 -1.07 12.85 -8.05
N ASP A 124 -0.67 11.58 -8.03
CA ASP A 124 -0.79 10.69 -9.18
C ASP A 124 -1.12 9.25 -8.74
N SER A 125 -1.42 8.39 -9.70
CA SER A 125 -1.62 6.96 -9.48
C SER A 125 -0.63 6.10 -10.26
N ILE A 126 0.47 6.70 -10.73
CA ILE A 126 1.46 6.03 -11.55
C ILE A 126 2.10 4.91 -10.71
N ALA A 127 2.22 3.72 -11.32
CA ALA A 127 2.89 2.58 -10.72
C ALA A 127 2.30 2.01 -9.40
N THR A 128 1.07 2.36 -9.02
CA THR A 128 0.47 1.85 -7.78
C THR A 128 -0.11 0.42 -7.91
N ALA A 129 -0.13 -0.08 -9.14
CA ALA A 129 -0.53 -1.43 -9.53
C ALA A 129 0.37 -1.97 -10.68
N GLY A 130 0.02 -3.09 -11.35
CA GLY A 130 0.83 -3.60 -12.48
C GLY A 130 2.17 -4.28 -12.10
N ASP A 131 3.13 -4.36 -13.02
CA ASP A 131 4.44 -5.00 -12.81
C ASP A 131 5.58 -3.99 -12.71
N VAL A 132 5.48 -3.14 -11.71
CA VAL A 132 6.35 -2.00 -11.41
C VAL A 132 6.51 -1.86 -9.88
N ASN A 133 7.37 -0.93 -9.45
CA ASN A 133 7.49 -0.58 -8.03
C ASN A 133 6.17 -0.05 -7.48
N ARG A 134 5.76 -0.51 -6.30
CA ARG A 134 4.58 -0.04 -5.57
C ARG A 134 4.91 1.17 -4.72
N ASN A 135 3.88 1.71 -4.07
CA ASN A 135 4.06 2.74 -3.05
C ASN A 135 5.16 2.35 -2.08
N VAL A 136 6.16 3.22 -1.91
CA VAL A 136 7.29 3.02 -1.01
C VAL A 136 6.84 3.40 0.38
N LEU A 137 6.94 2.46 1.33
CA LEU A 137 6.55 2.73 2.70
C LEU A 137 7.66 3.44 3.44
N CYS A 138 7.30 4.27 4.42
CA CYS A 138 8.21 4.82 5.42
C CYS A 138 7.55 4.58 6.78
N THR A 139 8.30 4.20 7.82
CA THR A 139 7.73 4.13 9.18
C THR A 139 6.96 5.41 9.49
N SER A 140 5.69 5.28 9.90
CA SER A 140 4.85 6.41 10.33
C SER A 140 5.22 6.81 11.76
N ASN A 141 6.47 7.24 11.99
CA ASN A 141 6.99 7.64 13.31
C ASN A 141 6.98 9.17 13.44
N PRO A 142 5.90 9.77 13.97
CA PRO A 142 5.87 11.21 14.18
C PRO A 142 6.67 11.69 15.40
N VAL A 143 7.12 10.81 16.29
CA VAL A 143 7.81 11.20 17.52
C VAL A 143 9.22 11.72 17.22
N GLU A 144 9.96 10.99 16.39
CA GLU A 144 11.31 11.38 15.94
C GLU A 144 11.25 12.17 14.62
N SER A 145 10.60 13.33 14.63
CA SER A 145 10.31 14.15 13.43
C SER A 145 11.52 14.35 12.51
N ALA A 146 12.72 14.58 13.07
CA ALA A 146 13.93 14.82 12.27
C ALA A 146 14.39 13.56 11.50
N LEU A 147 14.55 12.42 12.20
CA LEU A 147 14.94 11.16 11.56
C LEU A 147 13.85 10.66 10.61
N HIS A 148 12.58 10.82 10.99
CA HIS A 148 11.44 10.53 10.13
C HIS A 148 11.45 11.37 8.86
N GLN A 149 11.73 12.67 8.95
CA GLN A 149 11.80 13.54 7.78
C GLN A 149 12.87 13.07 6.79
N GLU A 150 14.08 12.76 7.26
CA GLU A 150 15.14 12.26 6.37
C GLU A 150 14.81 10.88 5.77
N ALA A 151 14.24 9.97 6.56
CA ALA A 151 13.79 8.66 6.07
C ALA A 151 12.65 8.77 5.03
N TYR A 152 11.71 9.68 5.26
CA TYR A 152 10.63 10.01 4.33
C TYR A 152 11.16 10.57 3.02
N GLU A 153 12.16 11.47 3.08
CA GLU A 153 12.82 11.98 1.89
C GLU A 153 13.50 10.88 1.09
N TRP A 154 14.15 9.92 1.75
CA TRP A 154 14.69 8.73 1.08
C TRP A 154 13.60 7.86 0.46
N ALA A 155 12.49 7.61 1.15
CA ALA A 155 11.36 6.88 0.61
C ALA A 155 10.78 7.57 -0.65
N THR A 156 10.72 8.90 -0.65
CA THR A 156 10.30 9.73 -1.78
C THR A 156 11.28 9.63 -2.94
N LYS A 157 12.59 9.83 -2.69
CA LYS A 157 13.66 9.68 -3.69
C LYS A 157 13.64 8.29 -4.33
N ILE A 158 13.48 7.23 -3.53
CA ILE A 158 13.36 5.84 -4.04
C ILE A 158 12.11 5.69 -4.88
N SER A 159 10.96 6.22 -4.42
CA SER A 159 9.71 6.16 -5.19
C SER A 159 9.88 6.80 -6.56
N GLU A 160 10.45 8.01 -6.63
CA GLU A 160 10.67 8.78 -7.86
C GLU A 160 11.72 8.14 -8.77
N HIS A 161 12.79 7.61 -8.18
CA HIS A 161 13.85 6.93 -8.92
C HIS A 161 13.33 5.69 -9.63
N LEU A 162 12.40 4.95 -9.01
CA LEU A 162 11.81 3.72 -9.54
C LEU A 162 10.50 3.93 -10.32
N LEU A 163 10.07 5.17 -10.53
CA LEU A 163 8.91 5.49 -11.37
C LEU A 163 9.16 5.10 -12.84
N PRO A 164 8.13 4.58 -13.54
CA PRO A 164 8.10 4.56 -15.00
C PRO A 164 8.43 5.94 -15.56
N LYS A 165 9.31 5.98 -16.55
CA LYS A 165 9.73 7.21 -17.22
C LYS A 165 8.95 7.48 -18.52
N THR A 166 8.09 6.54 -18.94
CA THR A 166 7.13 6.74 -20.03
C THR A 166 6.18 7.92 -19.80
N ARG A 167 5.82 8.63 -20.88
CA ARG A 167 4.81 9.72 -20.89
C ARG A 167 3.37 9.23 -21.08
N ALA A 168 3.15 7.91 -21.20
CA ALA A 168 1.81 7.33 -21.46
C ALA A 168 0.74 7.82 -20.48
N TYR A 169 1.07 8.00 -19.20
CA TYR A 169 0.12 8.51 -18.21
C TYR A 169 -0.34 9.94 -18.54
N ALA A 170 0.59 10.84 -18.81
CA ALA A 170 0.28 12.23 -19.15
C ALA A 170 -0.53 12.32 -20.45
N GLU A 171 -0.15 11.54 -21.46
CA GLU A 171 -0.82 11.54 -22.76
C GLU A 171 -2.25 10.98 -22.70
N ILE A 172 -2.51 9.96 -21.88
CA ILE A 172 -3.83 9.32 -21.79
C ILE A 172 -4.75 10.11 -20.87
N TRP A 173 -4.26 10.54 -19.71
CA TRP A 173 -5.11 11.04 -18.64
C TRP A 173 -5.11 12.56 -18.50
N LEU A 174 -4.02 13.24 -18.89
CA LEU A 174 -3.82 14.67 -18.66
C LEU A 174 -3.91 15.52 -19.94
N ASP A 175 -4.22 14.90 -21.09
CA ASP A 175 -4.31 15.58 -22.39
C ASP A 175 -3.01 16.25 -22.87
N GLU A 176 -1.87 15.81 -22.36
CA GLU A 176 -0.57 16.28 -22.85
C GLU A 176 -0.25 15.70 -24.24
N GLU A 177 0.40 16.50 -25.09
CA GLU A 177 0.83 16.08 -26.42
C GLU A 177 1.91 14.99 -26.35
N LYS A 178 1.84 14.06 -27.31
CA LYS A 178 2.90 13.06 -27.49
C LYS A 178 4.14 13.76 -28.03
N VAL A 179 5.26 13.59 -27.33
CA VAL A 179 6.56 14.09 -27.77
C VAL A 179 7.18 13.04 -28.70
N GLU A 180 7.73 13.46 -29.84
CA GLU A 180 8.47 12.56 -30.72
C GLU A 180 9.73 12.05 -30.03
N THR A 181 9.96 10.74 -30.10
CA THR A 181 11.17 10.07 -29.60
C THR A 181 11.88 9.40 -30.77
N THR A 182 13.21 9.40 -30.75
CA THR A 182 14.05 8.68 -31.72
C THR A 182 14.22 7.21 -31.34
N GLU A 183 14.65 6.36 -32.28
CA GLU A 183 14.85 4.92 -32.02
C GLU A 183 15.91 4.63 -30.95
N ASP A 184 16.86 5.56 -30.71
CA ASP A 184 17.93 5.43 -29.72
C ASP A 184 17.55 5.92 -28.31
N ASP A 185 16.35 6.49 -28.12
CA ASP A 185 15.93 7.03 -26.82
C ASP A 185 15.64 5.89 -25.82
N ILE A 186 16.44 5.84 -24.75
CA ILE A 186 16.17 4.94 -23.61
C ILE A 186 15.01 5.50 -22.79
N ILE A 187 13.79 5.08 -23.12
CA ILE A 187 12.59 5.55 -22.42
C ILE A 187 12.53 5.03 -20.98
N GLU A 188 12.87 3.76 -20.73
CA GLU A 188 12.76 3.12 -19.40
C GLU A 188 14.13 2.57 -18.93
N PRO A 189 15.03 3.40 -18.37
CA PRO A 189 16.41 2.99 -18.06
C PRO A 189 16.49 1.89 -16.98
N VAL A 190 15.62 1.95 -15.97
CA VAL A 190 15.59 0.97 -14.88
C VAL A 190 14.65 -0.19 -15.22
N LEU A 191 13.43 0.10 -15.66
CA LEU A 191 12.38 -0.91 -15.80
C LEU A 191 12.49 -1.69 -17.12
N GLY A 192 13.14 -1.10 -18.14
CA GLY A 192 13.21 -1.63 -19.49
C GLY A 192 11.85 -1.66 -20.19
N SER A 193 11.85 -1.94 -21.50
CA SER A 193 10.63 -2.01 -22.33
C SER A 193 9.60 -3.04 -21.86
N ASN A 194 10.04 -4.04 -21.08
CA ASN A 194 9.18 -5.10 -20.56
C ASN A 194 8.77 -4.92 -19.09
N TYR A 195 9.18 -3.84 -18.44
CA TYR A 195 8.98 -3.61 -17.00
C TYR A 195 9.40 -4.83 -16.14
N LEU A 196 8.99 -4.91 -14.87
CA LEU A 196 9.36 -6.02 -14.00
C LEU A 196 8.58 -7.31 -14.30
N PRO A 197 9.05 -8.51 -13.91
CA PRO A 197 8.28 -9.75 -14.05
C PRO A 197 6.99 -9.75 -13.21
N ARG A 198 7.01 -9.03 -12.08
CA ARG A 198 5.90 -8.91 -11.14
C ARG A 198 6.01 -7.62 -10.34
N LYS A 199 4.97 -7.29 -9.57
CA LYS A 199 4.97 -6.19 -8.58
C LYS A 199 6.21 -6.24 -7.70
N PHE A 200 6.82 -5.08 -7.44
CA PHE A 200 7.94 -4.90 -6.53
C PHE A 200 7.53 -3.96 -5.40
N LYS A 201 7.93 -4.23 -4.17
CA LYS A 201 7.53 -3.47 -2.97
C LYS A 201 8.77 -3.07 -2.21
N THR A 202 8.87 -1.78 -1.90
CA THR A 202 9.99 -1.22 -1.15
C THR A 202 9.51 -0.56 0.13
N THR A 203 10.34 -0.57 1.17
CA THR A 203 10.12 0.18 2.42
C THR A 203 11.40 0.83 2.91
N VAL A 204 11.23 1.90 3.68
CA VAL A 204 12.21 2.51 4.57
C VAL A 204 11.64 2.38 5.98
N VAL A 205 12.41 1.88 6.94
CA VAL A 205 11.92 1.58 8.29
C VAL A 205 12.85 2.20 9.33
N ILE A 206 12.27 2.71 10.42
CA ILE A 206 13.01 3.29 11.54
C ILE A 206 12.83 2.39 12.77
N PRO A 207 13.84 1.59 13.15
CA PRO A 207 13.82 0.84 14.40
C PRO A 207 13.56 1.75 15.61
N PRO A 208 12.90 1.26 16.67
CA PRO A 208 12.43 -0.12 16.84
C PRO A 208 11.03 -0.43 16.24
N ASN A 209 10.48 0.48 15.42
CA ASN A 209 9.19 0.28 14.76
C ASN A 209 9.32 -0.66 13.55
N ASN A 210 8.37 -1.59 13.38
CA ASN A 210 8.18 -2.39 12.17
C ASN A 210 6.71 -2.35 11.69
N ASP A 211 6.04 -1.21 11.90
CA ASP A 211 4.68 -0.90 11.41
C ASP A 211 4.49 -1.23 9.90
N ILE A 212 5.54 -1.04 9.11
CA ILE A 212 5.57 -1.30 7.67
C ILE A 212 5.72 -2.79 7.29
N ASP A 213 5.96 -3.69 8.25
CA ASP A 213 6.22 -5.13 8.11
C ASP A 213 7.27 -5.45 7.03
N VAL A 214 8.57 -5.26 7.33
CA VAL A 214 9.68 -5.42 6.36
C VAL A 214 9.64 -6.76 5.61
N HIS A 215 9.30 -7.86 6.29
CA HIS A 215 9.30 -9.20 5.71
C HIS A 215 8.17 -9.43 4.68
N ALA A 216 7.28 -8.47 4.47
CA ALA A 216 6.25 -8.49 3.41
C ALA A 216 6.70 -7.87 2.06
N ASN A 217 7.95 -7.39 1.96
CA ASN A 217 8.45 -6.54 0.89
C ASN A 217 9.72 -7.09 0.22
N ASP A 218 9.92 -6.70 -1.05
CA ASP A 218 11.04 -7.19 -1.86
C ASP A 218 12.37 -6.55 -1.48
N LEU A 219 12.33 -5.28 -1.05
CA LEU A 219 13.50 -4.48 -0.69
C LEU A 219 13.15 -3.61 0.51
N ASN A 220 14.00 -3.59 1.53
CA ASN A 220 13.80 -2.84 2.75
C ASN A 220 15.09 -2.12 3.10
N PHE A 221 14.98 -0.86 3.47
CA PHE A 221 16.08 -0.05 3.99
C PHE A 221 15.80 0.22 5.48
N VAL A 222 16.54 -0.45 6.36
CA VAL A 222 16.46 -0.29 7.81
C VAL A 222 17.38 0.85 8.22
N ALA A 223 16.80 1.97 8.63
CA ALA A 223 17.53 3.17 9.01
C ALA A 223 18.48 2.89 10.18
N ILE A 224 19.74 3.25 10.00
CA ILE A 224 20.73 3.23 11.07
C ILE A 224 21.15 4.68 11.34
N SER A 225 21.01 5.10 12.59
CA SER A 225 21.39 6.42 13.05
C SER A 225 22.53 6.36 14.07
N GLU A 226 23.36 7.40 14.07
CA GLU A 226 24.38 7.66 15.09
C GLU A 226 24.23 9.12 15.52
N GLY A 227 24.16 9.38 16.83
CA GLY A 227 23.99 10.74 17.34
C GLY A 227 22.68 11.44 16.91
N GLY A 228 21.66 10.69 16.50
CA GLY A 228 20.40 11.23 15.98
C GLY A 228 20.40 11.54 14.48
N GLU A 229 21.51 11.32 13.78
CA GLU A 229 21.62 11.53 12.33
C GLU A 229 21.58 10.19 11.59
N LEU A 230 20.85 10.14 10.47
CA LEU A 230 20.83 8.97 9.60
C LEU A 230 22.19 8.83 8.89
N ILE A 231 22.88 7.72 9.10
CA ILE A 231 24.20 7.46 8.47
C ILE A 231 24.11 6.48 7.30
N GLY A 232 23.07 5.67 7.25
CA GLY A 232 22.91 4.64 6.22
C GLY A 232 21.81 3.66 6.55
N PHE A 233 21.87 2.50 5.89
CA PHE A 233 20.82 1.49 5.97
C PHE A 233 21.39 0.08 6.00
N ASN A 234 20.82 -0.78 6.84
CA ASN A 234 20.88 -2.22 6.54
C ASN A 234 19.84 -2.54 5.46
N VAL A 235 20.18 -3.43 4.54
CA VAL A 235 19.32 -3.76 3.39
C VAL A 235 18.79 -5.18 3.52
N LEU A 236 17.46 -5.34 3.57
CA LEU A 236 16.81 -6.65 3.57
C LEU A 236 16.10 -6.91 2.24
N VAL A 237 16.28 -8.08 1.63
CA VAL A 237 15.74 -8.41 0.30
C VAL A 237 14.96 -9.72 0.31
N GLY A 238 13.85 -9.78 -0.44
CA GLY A 238 13.21 -11.06 -0.78
C GLY A 238 11.97 -11.45 0.01
N GLY A 239 11.39 -10.55 0.79
CA GLY A 239 10.14 -10.79 1.49
C GLY A 239 8.93 -10.90 0.54
N GLY A 240 7.89 -11.63 0.96
CA GLY A 240 6.61 -11.60 0.27
C GLY A 240 5.61 -12.69 0.65
N LEU A 241 4.35 -12.30 0.80
CA LEU A 241 3.33 -13.13 1.47
C LEU A 241 2.43 -13.97 0.55
N ALA A 242 2.34 -13.62 -0.73
CA ALA A 242 1.40 -14.26 -1.66
C ALA A 242 1.75 -15.74 -1.91
N MET A 243 0.75 -16.61 -1.81
CA MET A 243 0.82 -18.03 -2.14
C MET A 243 -0.46 -18.48 -2.86
N THR A 244 -0.53 -19.74 -3.27
CA THR A 244 -1.70 -20.37 -3.87
C THR A 244 -2.08 -21.61 -3.07
N HIS A 245 -3.35 -21.73 -2.68
CA HIS A 245 -3.84 -22.89 -1.92
C HIS A 245 -3.57 -24.20 -2.66
N GLY A 246 -2.96 -25.17 -1.96
CA GLY A 246 -2.64 -26.48 -2.50
C GLY A 246 -1.39 -26.55 -3.39
N ASP A 247 -0.79 -25.41 -3.74
CA ASP A 247 0.39 -25.31 -4.61
C ASP A 247 1.65 -25.07 -3.76
N LYS A 248 2.36 -26.16 -3.42
CA LYS A 248 3.57 -26.13 -2.59
C LYS A 248 4.75 -25.40 -3.24
N ALA A 249 4.70 -25.12 -4.54
CA ALA A 249 5.71 -24.30 -5.21
C ALA A 249 5.54 -22.80 -4.92
N THR A 250 4.52 -22.42 -4.15
CA THR A 250 4.28 -21.04 -3.72
C THR A 250 4.13 -20.96 -2.20
N TYR A 251 4.82 -20.02 -1.57
CA TYR A 251 4.93 -19.96 -0.11
C TYR A 251 5.25 -18.52 0.34
N PRO A 252 4.80 -18.06 1.52
CA PRO A 252 5.30 -16.82 2.11
C PRO A 252 6.80 -16.95 2.47
N ARG A 253 7.53 -15.84 2.46
CA ARG A 253 8.97 -15.82 2.73
C ARG A 253 9.35 -14.51 3.41
N CYS A 254 10.23 -14.57 4.41
CA CYS A 254 10.86 -13.39 4.99
C CYS A 254 11.97 -12.85 4.07
N ALA A 255 12.31 -11.57 4.24
CA ALA A 255 13.48 -10.96 3.61
C ALA A 255 14.78 -11.39 4.31
N ASP A 256 15.85 -11.62 3.57
CA ASP A 256 17.19 -11.89 4.09
C ASP A 256 18.01 -10.61 4.19
N ASP A 257 18.97 -10.61 5.11
CA ASP A 257 19.90 -9.50 5.30
C ASP A 257 21.04 -9.53 4.29
N PHE A 258 21.25 -8.42 3.58
CA PHE A 258 22.34 -8.24 2.63
C PHE A 258 23.55 -7.50 3.25
N GLY A 259 23.37 -6.75 4.33
CA GLY A 259 24.43 -5.92 4.92
C GLY A 259 24.10 -4.43 4.96
N PHE A 260 25.05 -3.65 5.47
CA PHE A 260 24.97 -2.19 5.60
C PHE A 260 25.54 -1.45 4.38
N ILE A 261 24.89 -0.33 4.03
CA ILE A 261 25.36 0.67 3.07
C ILE A 261 25.28 2.09 3.66
N ALA A 262 26.20 2.97 3.25
CA ALA A 262 26.09 4.40 3.51
C ALA A 262 24.91 5.02 2.73
N LYS A 263 24.28 6.08 3.27
CA LYS A 263 23.01 6.62 2.73
C LYS A 263 23.13 7.12 1.28
N GLU A 264 24.28 7.63 0.87
CA GLU A 264 24.55 8.07 -0.51
C GLU A 264 24.41 6.96 -1.56
N HIS A 265 24.54 5.69 -1.16
CA HIS A 265 24.46 4.54 -2.05
C HIS A 265 23.04 4.00 -2.24
N THR A 266 22.06 4.55 -1.53
CA THR A 266 20.68 4.03 -1.46
C THR A 266 20.03 3.86 -2.84
N LEU A 267 20.11 4.86 -3.71
CA LEU A 267 19.47 4.79 -5.04
C LEU A 267 20.17 3.81 -5.98
N ALA A 268 21.51 3.74 -5.94
CA ALA A 268 22.29 2.79 -6.72
C ALA A 268 21.93 1.35 -6.34
N ILE A 269 21.82 1.08 -5.04
CA ILE A 269 21.41 -0.24 -4.53
C ILE A 269 19.95 -0.54 -4.89
N ALA A 270 19.03 0.43 -4.75
CA ALA A 270 17.64 0.25 -5.15
C ALA A 270 17.53 -0.12 -6.64
N ALA A 271 18.23 0.60 -7.53
CA ALA A 271 18.27 0.28 -8.95
C ALA A 271 18.93 -1.08 -9.24
N ALA A 272 20.02 -1.41 -8.55
CA ALA A 272 20.71 -2.70 -8.71
C ALA A 272 19.82 -3.90 -8.32
N VAL A 273 19.12 -3.83 -7.19
CA VAL A 273 18.16 -4.88 -6.79
C VAL A 273 17.02 -5.00 -7.80
N VAL A 274 16.43 -3.87 -8.20
CA VAL A 274 15.30 -3.85 -9.14
C VAL A 274 15.69 -4.39 -10.52
N THR A 275 16.86 -3.99 -11.04
CA THR A 275 17.34 -4.47 -12.34
C THR A 275 17.77 -5.94 -12.27
N THR A 276 18.36 -6.40 -11.17
CA THR A 276 18.65 -7.84 -10.97
C THR A 276 17.36 -8.64 -11.02
N GLN A 277 16.34 -8.21 -10.29
CA GLN A 277 15.01 -8.85 -10.34
C GLN A 277 14.36 -8.74 -11.72
N ARG A 278 14.54 -7.61 -12.43
CA ARG A 278 14.04 -7.42 -13.80
C ARG A 278 14.59 -8.49 -14.73
N ASP A 279 15.89 -8.77 -14.62
CA ASP A 279 16.61 -9.64 -15.56
C ASP A 279 16.50 -11.12 -15.18
N TRP A 280 16.51 -11.44 -13.89
CA TRP A 280 16.54 -12.82 -13.40
C TRP A 280 15.16 -13.38 -13.01
N GLY A 281 14.16 -12.53 -12.78
CA GLY A 281 12.85 -13.00 -12.34
C GLY A 281 12.10 -13.78 -13.42
N ASN A 282 11.41 -14.85 -13.02
CA ASN A 282 10.72 -15.75 -13.94
C ASN A 282 9.57 -15.02 -14.68
N ARG A 283 9.66 -14.91 -16.01
CA ARG A 283 8.62 -14.27 -16.85
C ARG A 283 7.65 -15.27 -17.49
N VAL A 284 7.94 -16.57 -17.42
CA VAL A 284 7.10 -17.64 -17.96
C VAL A 284 6.00 -17.99 -16.97
N ASN A 285 6.35 -18.26 -15.71
CA ASN A 285 5.38 -18.57 -14.67
C ASN A 285 5.21 -17.39 -13.71
N ARG A 286 4.11 -16.64 -13.88
CA ARG A 286 3.78 -15.46 -13.06
C ARG A 286 3.65 -15.76 -11.56
N LYS A 287 3.28 -16.99 -11.16
CA LYS A 287 3.21 -17.38 -9.74
C LYS A 287 4.60 -17.45 -9.10
N ASN A 288 5.63 -17.69 -9.90
CA ASN A 288 7.04 -17.82 -9.51
C ASN A 288 7.88 -16.56 -9.85
N ALA A 289 7.22 -15.45 -10.21
CA ALA A 289 7.89 -14.26 -10.75
C ALA A 289 8.36 -13.23 -9.71
N LYS A 290 8.09 -13.44 -8.41
CA LYS A 290 8.49 -12.52 -7.33
C LYS A 290 9.94 -12.74 -6.91
N THR A 291 10.60 -11.67 -6.42
CA THR A 291 12.00 -11.68 -5.97
C THR A 291 12.31 -12.80 -5.00
N LYS A 292 11.40 -13.10 -4.07
CA LYS A 292 11.51 -14.24 -3.14
C LYS A 292 11.87 -15.57 -3.81
N TYR A 293 11.26 -15.88 -4.96
CA TYR A 293 11.53 -17.13 -5.68
C TYR A 293 12.80 -17.03 -6.54
N THR A 294 13.15 -15.83 -7.00
CA THR A 294 14.44 -15.60 -7.66
C THR A 294 15.57 -15.88 -6.69
N LEU A 295 15.50 -15.31 -5.48
CA LEU A 295 16.47 -15.53 -4.41
C LEU A 295 16.60 -17.01 -4.02
N ASP A 296 15.49 -17.69 -3.74
CA ASP A 296 15.55 -19.12 -3.37
C ASP A 296 16.09 -20.01 -4.49
N ARG A 297 15.93 -19.59 -5.76
CA ARG A 297 16.44 -20.35 -6.90
C ARG A 297 17.94 -20.14 -7.13
N VAL A 298 18.45 -18.92 -6.94
CA VAL A 298 19.85 -18.57 -7.27
C VAL A 298 20.78 -18.56 -6.06
N GLY A 299 20.22 -18.52 -4.84
CA GLY A 299 20.96 -18.32 -3.60
C GLY A 299 21.11 -16.84 -3.23
N VAL A 300 21.11 -16.55 -1.94
CA VAL A 300 21.25 -15.18 -1.39
C VAL A 300 22.59 -14.56 -1.82
N ASP A 301 23.69 -15.28 -1.63
CA ASP A 301 25.04 -14.79 -1.95
C ASP A 301 25.20 -14.46 -3.44
N THR A 302 24.68 -15.32 -4.33
CA THR A 302 24.71 -15.10 -5.78
C THR A 302 23.94 -13.84 -6.16
N PHE A 303 22.77 -13.62 -5.56
CA PHE A 303 21.96 -12.43 -5.83
C PHE A 303 22.65 -11.17 -5.27
N LYS A 304 23.18 -11.24 -4.05
CA LYS A 304 23.94 -10.16 -3.43
C LYS A 304 25.14 -9.74 -4.29
N ALA A 305 25.95 -10.68 -4.76
CA ALA A 305 27.11 -10.39 -5.60
C ALA A 305 26.74 -9.70 -6.93
N GLU A 306 25.62 -10.08 -7.55
CA GLU A 306 25.14 -9.39 -8.76
C GLU A 306 24.66 -7.97 -8.46
N VAL A 307 24.00 -7.76 -7.31
CA VAL A 307 23.60 -6.42 -6.86
C VAL A 307 24.83 -5.55 -6.64
N GLU A 308 25.85 -6.07 -5.95
CA GLU A 308 27.11 -5.36 -5.69
C GLU A 308 27.80 -4.98 -7.01
N ARG A 309 27.89 -5.93 -7.96
CA ARG A 309 28.47 -5.71 -9.29
C ARG A 309 27.75 -4.59 -10.06
N ARG A 310 26.41 -4.54 -10.01
CA ARG A 310 25.61 -3.51 -10.70
C ARG A 310 25.70 -2.15 -10.02
N ALA A 311 25.73 -2.14 -8.70
CA ALA A 311 25.82 -0.91 -7.91
C ALA A 311 27.23 -0.32 -7.89
N GLY A 312 28.26 -1.16 -8.10
CA GLY A 312 29.66 -0.79 -7.90
C GLY A 312 30.00 -0.57 -6.42
N ILE A 313 29.27 -1.23 -5.52
CA ILE A 313 29.32 -1.06 -4.06
C ILE A 313 29.28 -2.45 -3.42
N GLU A 314 30.14 -2.69 -2.44
CA GLU A 314 30.08 -3.90 -1.61
C GLU A 314 29.30 -3.62 -0.33
N PHE A 315 28.48 -4.57 0.11
CA PHE A 315 27.81 -4.45 1.40
C PHE A 315 28.79 -4.75 2.54
N SER A 316 28.82 -3.87 3.53
CA SER A 316 29.53 -4.13 4.78
C SER A 316 28.66 -4.95 5.75
N GLU A 317 29.23 -5.38 6.88
CA GLU A 317 28.49 -6.09 7.93
C GLU A 317 27.31 -5.23 8.42
N SER A 318 26.16 -5.88 8.61
CA SER A 318 24.98 -5.20 9.14
C SER A 318 25.22 -4.64 10.52
N ARG A 319 24.68 -3.44 10.74
CA ARG A 319 24.71 -2.78 12.04
C ARG A 319 23.59 -3.32 12.92
N SER A 320 23.77 -3.31 14.24
CA SER A 320 22.75 -3.81 15.16
C SER A 320 21.47 -2.97 15.11
N TYR A 321 20.32 -3.65 15.11
CA TYR A 321 19.00 -3.05 15.28
C TYR A 321 18.06 -4.09 15.91
N GLU A 322 16.93 -3.64 16.44
CA GLU A 322 15.87 -4.50 16.97
C GLU A 322 14.51 -3.93 16.58
N PHE A 323 13.55 -4.80 16.28
CA PHE A 323 12.14 -4.41 16.15
C PHE A 323 11.38 -4.91 17.37
N THR A 324 10.58 -4.05 18.00
CA THR A 324 9.82 -4.41 19.20
C THR A 324 8.32 -4.24 19.04
N HIS A 325 7.85 -3.56 17.99
CA HIS A 325 6.43 -3.30 17.78
C HIS A 325 6.06 -3.11 16.30
N ARG A 326 4.80 -3.42 15.98
CA ARG A 326 4.19 -3.26 14.65
C ARG A 326 2.88 -2.47 14.65
N GLY A 327 2.39 -2.11 15.83
CA GLY A 327 1.17 -1.31 15.99
C GLY A 327 1.42 0.18 15.76
N ASP A 328 0.34 0.96 15.68
CA ASP A 328 0.41 2.42 15.68
C ASP A 328 0.31 2.97 17.11
N ASN A 329 0.87 4.15 17.35
CA ASN A 329 0.76 4.86 18.63
C ASN A 329 -0.54 5.67 18.67
N PHE A 330 -1.64 5.06 19.13
CA PHE A 330 -2.97 5.67 19.18
C PHE A 330 -3.08 6.84 20.16
N GLY A 331 -3.90 7.84 19.82
CA GLY A 331 -4.10 9.03 20.65
C GLY A 331 -3.03 10.09 20.41
N TRP A 332 -2.88 11.00 21.38
CA TRP A 332 -1.93 12.11 21.31
C TRP A 332 -0.52 11.67 21.73
N VAL A 333 0.46 12.00 20.90
CA VAL A 333 1.88 11.96 21.23
C VAL A 333 2.53 13.31 20.93
N GLU A 334 3.49 13.70 21.75
CA GLU A 334 4.31 14.90 21.51
C GLU A 334 5.58 14.50 20.76
N GLY A 335 5.89 15.23 19.68
CA GLY A 335 7.11 15.07 18.90
C GLY A 335 8.27 15.87 19.49
N ILE A 336 9.50 15.52 19.08
CA ILE A 336 10.72 16.24 19.52
C ILE A 336 10.79 17.70 19.04
N ASP A 337 9.93 18.09 18.10
CA ASP A 337 9.78 19.44 17.55
C ASP A 337 8.76 20.30 18.32
N GLY A 338 8.20 19.79 19.43
CA GLY A 338 7.17 20.45 20.23
C GLY A 338 5.79 20.48 19.55
N LYS A 339 5.61 19.74 18.44
CA LYS A 339 4.30 19.52 17.82
C LYS A 339 3.65 18.28 18.41
N ASN A 340 2.33 18.19 18.20
CA ASN A 340 1.52 17.09 18.69
C ASN A 340 0.96 16.31 17.51
N HIS A 341 0.80 15.01 17.69
CA HIS A 341 0.34 14.11 16.65
C HIS A 341 -0.78 13.23 17.22
N LEU A 342 -1.93 13.24 16.56
CA LEU A 342 -3.10 12.46 16.96
C LEU A 342 -3.28 11.29 16.00
N THR A 343 -3.04 10.08 16.46
CA THR A 343 -3.31 8.86 15.68
C THR A 343 -4.74 8.40 15.92
N LEU A 344 -5.53 8.36 14.85
CA LEU A 344 -6.92 7.95 14.82
C LEU A 344 -7.04 6.50 14.39
N PHE A 345 -7.70 5.68 15.21
CA PHE A 345 -8.06 4.31 14.81
C PHE A 345 -9.20 4.34 13.80
N ILE A 346 -8.98 3.75 12.63
CA ILE A 346 -9.99 3.61 11.57
C ILE A 346 -10.16 2.13 11.30
N GLU A 347 -11.30 1.55 11.71
CA GLU A 347 -11.54 0.13 11.53
C GLU A 347 -11.48 -0.24 10.03
N ASN A 348 -10.54 -1.13 9.69
CA ASN A 348 -10.20 -1.49 8.32
C ASN A 348 -9.81 -0.31 7.40
N GLY A 349 -9.44 0.85 7.93
CA GLY A 349 -9.16 2.03 7.12
C GLY A 349 -10.31 2.48 6.23
N ARG A 350 -11.55 2.13 6.57
CA ARG A 350 -12.75 2.54 5.81
C ARG A 350 -13.27 3.87 6.37
N ILE A 351 -13.05 4.95 5.62
CA ILE A 351 -13.58 6.28 5.96
C ILE A 351 -14.86 6.49 5.16
N LEU A 352 -15.97 6.48 5.87
CA LEU A 352 -17.32 6.70 5.38
C LEU A 352 -18.15 7.22 6.56
N ASP A 353 -19.23 7.94 6.27
CA ASP A 353 -20.22 8.26 7.28
C ASP A 353 -21.16 7.06 7.47
N PHE A 354 -21.15 6.52 8.68
CA PHE A 354 -22.00 5.43 9.12
C PHE A 354 -23.14 5.97 9.99
N ASN A 355 -24.17 5.14 10.21
CA ASN A 355 -25.23 5.49 11.15
C ASN A 355 -24.63 5.70 12.56
N GLY A 356 -24.70 6.93 13.07
CA GLY A 356 -24.15 7.32 14.37
C GLY A 356 -22.64 7.63 14.42
N LYS A 357 -21.90 7.55 13.31
CA LYS A 357 -20.48 7.94 13.21
C LYS A 357 -20.20 8.59 11.86
N SER A 358 -19.97 9.90 11.83
CA SER A 358 -19.70 10.64 10.60
C SER A 358 -18.19 10.82 10.37
N LEU A 359 -17.47 9.70 10.22
CA LEU A 359 -16.00 9.68 10.14
C LEU A 359 -15.45 10.49 8.96
N LYS A 360 -16.11 10.41 7.79
CA LYS A 360 -15.68 11.12 6.58
C LYS A 360 -15.88 12.62 6.77
N THR A 361 -17.05 13.03 7.26
CA THR A 361 -17.31 14.43 7.61
C THR A 361 -16.34 14.93 8.68
N GLY A 362 -16.03 14.15 9.72
CA GLY A 362 -15.07 14.55 10.75
C GLY A 362 -13.67 14.78 10.19
N MET A 363 -13.20 13.90 9.30
CA MET A 363 -11.92 14.09 8.61
C MET A 363 -11.95 15.33 7.70
N LEU A 364 -13.06 15.61 7.03
CA LEU A 364 -13.26 16.82 6.22
C LEU A 364 -13.16 18.09 7.09
N GLU A 365 -13.84 18.14 8.24
CA GLU A 365 -13.79 19.31 9.13
C GLU A 365 -12.39 19.51 9.75
N ILE A 366 -11.71 18.44 10.15
CA ILE A 366 -10.32 18.49 10.62
C ILE A 366 -9.42 19.04 9.50
N ALA A 367 -9.57 18.56 8.26
CA ALA A 367 -8.76 19.01 7.12
C ALA A 367 -8.96 20.51 6.80
N LYS A 368 -10.13 21.10 7.09
CA LYS A 368 -10.35 22.53 6.85
C LYS A 368 -9.53 23.43 7.78
N ILE A 369 -9.18 22.96 8.97
CA ILE A 369 -8.50 23.76 10.00
C ILE A 369 -7.06 23.33 10.25
N HIS A 370 -6.70 22.10 9.89
CA HIS A 370 -5.38 21.54 10.16
C HIS A 370 -4.31 22.22 9.32
N LYS A 371 -3.18 22.56 9.96
CA LYS A 371 -2.06 23.30 9.35
C LYS A 371 -0.85 22.42 9.03
N GLY A 372 -0.85 21.18 9.54
CA GLY A 372 0.20 20.19 9.29
C GLY A 372 -0.14 19.26 8.13
N ASP A 373 0.18 17.98 8.28
CA ASP A 373 -0.13 16.93 7.31
C ASP A 373 -0.92 15.78 7.97
N PHE A 374 -1.47 14.91 7.12
CA PHE A 374 -1.95 13.61 7.51
C PHE A 374 -0.97 12.53 7.09
N ARG A 375 -0.80 11.50 7.93
CA ARG A 375 0.04 10.34 7.62
C ARG A 375 -0.79 9.06 7.66
N LEU A 376 -0.94 8.43 6.51
CA LEU A 376 -1.65 7.16 6.38
C LEU A 376 -0.71 6.04 6.82
N THR A 377 -1.09 5.29 7.85
CA THR A 377 -0.23 4.24 8.42
C THR A 377 -0.31 2.94 7.64
N ALA A 378 0.69 2.07 7.80
CA ALA A 378 0.66 0.75 7.21
C ALA A 378 -0.37 -0.20 7.87
N ASN A 379 -0.93 0.19 9.01
CA ASN A 379 -2.04 -0.51 9.68
C ASN A 379 -3.42 0.03 9.32
N GLN A 380 -3.51 0.84 8.24
CA GLN A 380 -4.76 1.38 7.70
C GLN A 380 -5.39 2.48 8.58
N ASN A 381 -4.61 3.10 9.46
CA ASN A 381 -5.05 4.22 10.29
C ASN A 381 -4.52 5.55 9.72
N LEU A 382 -4.81 6.64 10.42
CA LEU A 382 -4.43 7.99 10.02
C LEU A 382 -3.88 8.78 11.22
N ILE A 383 -2.77 9.49 11.00
CA ILE A 383 -2.19 10.41 11.97
C ILE A 383 -2.48 11.84 11.52
N VAL A 384 -3.08 12.66 12.38
CA VAL A 384 -3.14 14.13 12.25
C VAL A 384 -1.86 14.68 12.86
N ALA A 385 -0.86 14.96 12.02
CA ALA A 385 0.51 15.25 12.45
C ALA A 385 0.82 16.75 12.40
N GLY A 386 1.66 17.21 13.33
CA GLY A 386 2.12 18.61 13.34
C GLY A 386 1.13 19.58 13.97
N VAL A 387 0.24 19.11 14.84
CA VAL A 387 -0.77 19.93 15.53
C VAL A 387 -0.08 20.82 16.55
N SER A 388 -0.37 22.13 16.51
CA SER A 388 0.11 23.06 17.53
C SER A 388 -0.56 22.79 18.87
N ALA A 389 0.07 23.17 19.99
CA ALA A 389 -0.54 23.01 21.32
C ALA A 389 -1.91 23.71 21.43
N GLU A 390 -2.08 24.84 20.75
CA GLU A 390 -3.31 25.65 20.71
C GLU A 390 -4.45 24.97 19.95
N ASP A 391 -4.12 24.23 18.88
CA ASP A 391 -5.12 23.59 18.01
C ASP A 391 -5.57 22.20 18.55
N LYS A 392 -4.87 21.61 19.54
CA LYS A 392 -5.16 20.26 20.07
C LYS A 392 -6.61 20.06 20.49
N THR A 393 -7.13 20.98 21.30
CA THR A 393 -8.48 20.88 21.88
C THR A 393 -9.55 20.86 20.80
N VAL A 394 -9.43 21.72 19.80
CA VAL A 394 -10.39 21.80 18.69
C VAL A 394 -10.32 20.54 17.82
N ILE A 395 -9.11 20.06 17.49
CA ILE A 395 -8.94 18.84 16.70
C ILE A 395 -9.52 17.63 17.43
N GLU A 396 -9.26 17.49 18.73
CA GLU A 396 -9.82 16.39 19.53
C GLU A 396 -11.35 16.49 19.64
N GLN A 397 -11.89 17.69 19.81
CA GLN A 397 -13.34 17.90 19.86
C GLN A 397 -14.00 17.41 18.56
N LEU A 398 -13.50 17.85 17.39
CA LEU A 398 -14.01 17.37 16.10
C LEU A 398 -13.87 15.84 15.96
N ALA A 399 -12.72 15.29 16.35
CA ALA A 399 -12.49 13.85 16.27
C ALA A 399 -13.47 13.05 17.15
N ARG A 400 -13.80 13.53 18.35
CA ARG A 400 -14.78 12.91 19.24
C ARG A 400 -16.21 13.07 18.75
N GLU A 401 -16.61 14.28 18.34
CA GLU A 401 -17.96 14.59 17.84
C GLU A 401 -18.35 13.72 16.64
N HIS A 402 -17.38 13.42 15.77
CA HIS A 402 -17.59 12.61 14.58
C HIS A 402 -17.30 11.11 14.76
N GLY A 403 -16.90 10.68 15.96
CA GLY A 403 -16.64 9.27 16.29
C GLY A 403 -15.32 8.70 15.78
N LEU A 404 -14.36 9.55 15.40
CA LEU A 404 -12.97 9.19 15.07
C LEU A 404 -12.16 8.82 16.32
N ILE A 405 -12.55 9.34 17.49
CA ILE A 405 -12.08 8.90 18.80
C ILE A 405 -13.24 8.28 19.57
N SER A 406 -13.02 7.09 20.10
CA SER A 406 -13.95 6.41 21.00
C SER A 406 -13.16 5.68 22.08
N ASP A 407 -13.47 5.97 23.36
CA ASP A 407 -12.71 5.45 24.50
C ASP A 407 -12.91 3.93 24.70
N GLY A 408 -13.93 3.33 24.08
CA GLY A 408 -14.25 1.90 24.19
C GLY A 408 -13.53 0.98 23.20
N VAL A 409 -12.62 1.49 22.37
CA VAL A 409 -11.90 0.66 21.39
C VAL A 409 -10.80 -0.15 22.07
N SER A 410 -10.97 -1.48 22.11
CA SER A 410 -10.03 -2.43 22.73
C SER A 410 -8.65 -2.45 22.06
N ASN A 411 -7.65 -2.95 22.78
CA ASN A 411 -6.32 -3.22 22.22
C ASN A 411 -6.35 -4.32 21.16
N GLN A 412 -7.24 -5.31 21.31
CA GLN A 412 -7.45 -6.35 20.30
C GLN A 412 -7.92 -5.75 18.96
N ARG A 413 -8.90 -4.86 18.98
CA ARG A 413 -9.43 -4.22 17.77
C ARG A 413 -8.39 -3.35 17.07
N LYS A 414 -7.63 -2.58 17.86
CA LYS A 414 -6.46 -1.81 17.39
C LYS A 414 -5.37 -2.67 16.74
N SER A 415 -5.23 -3.92 17.20
CA SER A 415 -4.25 -4.90 16.70
C SER A 415 -4.79 -5.78 15.56
N SER A 416 -6.01 -5.49 15.08
CA SER A 416 -6.71 -6.30 14.08
C SER A 416 -6.76 -5.61 12.72
N MET A 417 -6.61 -6.37 11.64
CA MET A 417 -6.60 -5.80 10.29
C MET A 417 -7.13 -6.76 9.23
N ALA A 418 -7.91 -6.27 8.27
CA ALA A 418 -8.33 -7.05 7.11
C ALA A 418 -8.07 -6.37 5.77
N CYS A 419 -8.01 -7.17 4.70
CA CYS A 419 -8.07 -6.64 3.34
C CYS A 419 -9.52 -6.40 2.91
N VAL A 420 -9.72 -5.60 1.85
CA VAL A 420 -11.04 -5.32 1.27
C VAL A 420 -11.88 -6.57 1.02
N ALA A 421 -11.34 -7.56 0.30
CA ALA A 421 -12.09 -8.75 -0.12
C ALA A 421 -13.40 -8.39 -0.85
N PHE A 422 -14.53 -9.00 -0.51
CA PHE A 422 -15.82 -8.65 -1.10
C PHE A 422 -16.29 -7.24 -0.67
N PRO A 423 -17.13 -6.57 -1.48
CA PRO A 423 -17.71 -7.03 -2.75
C PRO A 423 -16.84 -6.75 -3.98
N THR A 424 -15.82 -5.89 -3.86
CA THR A 424 -15.11 -5.34 -5.03
C THR A 424 -13.91 -6.15 -5.49
N CYS A 425 -13.29 -6.97 -4.63
CA CYS A 425 -12.11 -7.75 -5.03
C CYS A 425 -12.53 -8.93 -5.93
N PRO A 426 -12.02 -9.02 -7.17
CA PRO A 426 -12.34 -10.13 -8.07
C PRO A 426 -11.69 -11.45 -7.66
N LEU A 427 -10.74 -11.41 -6.71
CA LEU A 427 -9.98 -12.58 -6.24
C LEU A 427 -10.43 -13.10 -4.87
N ALA A 428 -11.40 -12.44 -4.23
CA ALA A 428 -11.86 -12.85 -2.90
C ALA A 428 -12.59 -14.21 -2.96
N MET A 429 -12.23 -15.09 -2.03
CA MET A 429 -12.84 -16.40 -1.82
C MET A 429 -13.75 -16.39 -0.59
N ALA A 430 -13.41 -15.59 0.44
CA ALA A 430 -14.19 -15.37 1.65
C ALA A 430 -14.23 -13.86 1.98
N GLU A 431 -15.13 -13.47 2.90
CA GLU A 431 -15.15 -12.14 3.49
C GLU A 431 -13.85 -11.86 4.25
N ALA A 432 -13.52 -10.58 4.42
CA ALA A 432 -12.43 -10.17 5.29
C ALA A 432 -12.81 -8.86 6.00
N GLU A 433 -12.79 -7.72 5.30
CA GLU A 433 -13.15 -6.42 5.87
C GLU A 433 -14.54 -6.41 6.51
N ARG A 434 -15.57 -6.92 5.81
CA ARG A 434 -16.95 -6.96 6.33
C ARG A 434 -17.17 -7.97 7.46
N TYR A 435 -16.26 -8.94 7.61
CA TYR A 435 -16.33 -9.97 8.64
C TYR A 435 -15.50 -9.62 9.88
N LEU A 436 -14.44 -8.83 9.72
CA LEU A 436 -13.51 -8.52 10.81
C LEU A 436 -14.20 -7.94 12.05
N PRO A 437 -15.16 -6.99 11.97
CA PRO A 437 -15.75 -6.41 13.17
C PRO A 437 -16.40 -7.44 14.08
N SER A 438 -17.24 -8.33 13.54
CA SER A 438 -17.90 -9.37 14.33
C SER A 438 -16.96 -10.48 14.78
N LEU A 439 -15.94 -10.81 13.97
CA LEU A 439 -14.88 -11.71 14.41
C LEU A 439 -14.12 -11.15 15.62
N VAL A 440 -13.82 -9.85 15.61
CA VAL A 440 -13.13 -9.19 16.72
C VAL A 440 -14.01 -9.18 17.97
N ASP A 441 -15.33 -8.96 17.85
CA ASP A 441 -16.26 -9.08 18.98
C ASP A 441 -16.16 -10.47 19.65
N ASP A 442 -16.12 -11.55 18.84
CA ASP A 442 -15.97 -12.92 19.35
C ASP A 442 -14.61 -13.12 20.06
N VAL A 443 -13.53 -12.57 19.49
CA VAL A 443 -12.18 -12.67 20.09
C VAL A 443 -12.08 -11.87 21.38
N GLU A 444 -12.66 -10.67 21.44
CA GLU A 444 -12.75 -9.84 22.65
C GLU A 444 -13.48 -10.59 23.76
N ALA A 445 -14.61 -11.24 23.45
CA ALA A 445 -15.34 -12.06 24.42
C ALA A 445 -14.51 -13.27 24.92
N ILE A 446 -13.69 -13.87 24.06
CA ILE A 446 -12.75 -14.94 24.44
C ILE A 446 -11.67 -14.38 25.37
N LEU A 447 -11.05 -13.24 25.03
CA LEU A 447 -10.02 -12.61 25.86
C LEU A 447 -10.57 -12.24 27.24
N GLU A 448 -11.74 -11.60 27.29
CA GLU A 448 -12.40 -11.23 28.54
C GLU A 448 -12.69 -12.45 29.42
N LYS A 449 -13.25 -13.52 28.83
CA LYS A 449 -13.51 -14.78 29.53
C LYS A 449 -12.25 -15.40 30.15
N ASN A 450 -11.08 -15.14 29.59
CA ASN A 450 -9.80 -15.65 30.07
C ASN A 450 -9.01 -14.61 30.89
N GLY A 451 -9.58 -13.46 31.23
CA GLY A 451 -8.92 -12.42 32.04
C GLY A 451 -7.86 -11.61 31.28
N LEU A 452 -7.91 -11.60 29.94
CA LEU A 452 -6.93 -10.97 29.04
C LEU A 452 -7.52 -9.76 28.29
N LYS A 453 -8.51 -9.08 28.88
CA LYS A 453 -9.29 -8.02 28.20
C LYS A 453 -8.43 -6.83 27.72
N ASP A 454 -7.31 -6.57 28.40
CA ASP A 454 -6.41 -5.45 28.12
C ASP A 454 -5.23 -5.89 27.22
N ASP A 455 -5.09 -7.18 26.94
CA ASP A 455 -4.11 -7.72 26.02
C ASP A 455 -4.60 -7.67 24.57
N SER A 456 -3.72 -7.98 23.63
CA SER A 456 -4.07 -8.15 22.24
C SER A 456 -3.23 -9.23 21.57
N ILE A 457 -3.79 -9.76 20.49
CA ILE A 457 -3.14 -10.67 19.57
C ILE A 457 -3.21 -10.02 18.19
N ILE A 458 -2.10 -9.97 17.45
CA ILE A 458 -2.07 -9.48 16.07
C ILE A 458 -2.92 -10.42 15.21
N LEU A 459 -4.16 -10.00 14.97
CA LEU A 459 -5.18 -10.74 14.25
C LEU A 459 -5.33 -10.16 12.84
N ARG A 460 -5.09 -10.96 11.82
CA ARG A 460 -5.15 -10.48 10.44
C ARG A 460 -5.97 -11.40 9.56
N VAL A 461 -6.88 -10.82 8.78
CA VAL A 461 -7.79 -11.56 7.89
C VAL A 461 -7.56 -11.16 6.44
N THR A 462 -7.46 -12.15 5.55
CA THR A 462 -7.41 -11.91 4.11
C THR A 462 -8.36 -12.84 3.38
N GLY A 463 -9.12 -12.32 2.41
CA GLY A 463 -10.17 -13.09 1.73
C GLY A 463 -9.66 -14.14 0.74
N CYS A 464 -8.35 -14.21 0.45
CA CYS A 464 -7.74 -15.20 -0.43
C CYS A 464 -6.20 -15.29 -0.18
N PRO A 465 -5.47 -16.28 -0.73
CA PRO A 465 -4.06 -16.53 -0.37
C PRO A 465 -3.04 -15.52 -0.93
N ASN A 466 -3.50 -14.40 -1.51
CA ASN A 466 -2.63 -13.31 -1.96
C ASN A 466 -1.99 -12.51 -0.81
N GLY A 467 -2.54 -12.59 0.41
CA GLY A 467 -1.92 -12.00 1.61
C GLY A 467 -2.00 -10.48 1.71
N CYS A 468 -3.04 -9.83 1.16
CA CYS A 468 -3.15 -8.36 1.18
C CYS A 468 -3.31 -7.78 2.60
N GLY A 469 -3.96 -8.53 3.51
CA GLY A 469 -4.11 -8.18 4.93
C GLY A 469 -2.92 -8.58 5.80
N ARG A 470 -1.80 -9.03 5.20
CA ARG A 470 -0.59 -9.47 5.90
C ARG A 470 -0.79 -10.62 6.92
N ALA A 471 -1.80 -11.47 6.69
CA ALA A 471 -2.16 -12.58 7.59
C ALA A 471 -1.05 -13.64 7.82
N MET A 472 -0.07 -13.76 6.91
CA MET A 472 1.06 -14.68 7.08
C MET A 472 2.15 -14.13 8.02
N LEU A 473 2.01 -12.89 8.49
CA LEU A 473 2.86 -12.27 9.51
C LEU A 473 2.00 -11.92 10.74
N ALA A 474 1.03 -12.75 11.07
CA ALA A 474 0.10 -12.49 12.17
C ALA A 474 0.31 -13.56 13.24
N GLU A 475 0.14 -13.20 14.51
CA GLU A 475 0.07 -14.19 15.58
C GLU A 475 -1.11 -15.14 15.32
N ILE A 476 -2.24 -14.59 14.87
CA ILE A 476 -3.37 -15.34 14.31
C ILE A 476 -3.74 -14.78 12.92
N GLY A 477 -3.51 -15.60 11.89
CA GLY A 477 -3.80 -15.27 10.50
C GLY A 477 -4.94 -16.09 9.92
N LEU A 478 -5.99 -15.45 9.40
CA LEU A 478 -7.07 -16.13 8.67
C LEU A 478 -6.96 -15.85 7.17
N VAL A 479 -6.85 -16.92 6.37
CA VAL A 479 -6.75 -16.85 4.91
C VAL A 479 -7.94 -17.56 4.27
N GLY A 480 -8.81 -16.79 3.62
CA GLY A 480 -10.01 -17.26 2.95
C GLY A 480 -9.73 -18.38 1.94
N LYS A 481 -10.51 -19.45 2.03
CA LYS A 481 -10.46 -20.63 1.14
C LYS A 481 -11.76 -20.80 0.35
N GLY A 482 -12.87 -20.29 0.88
CA GLY A 482 -14.19 -20.28 0.26
C GLY A 482 -15.20 -19.56 1.16
N PRO A 483 -16.47 -19.45 0.75
CA PRO A 483 -17.48 -18.74 1.53
C PRO A 483 -17.56 -19.26 2.97
N GLY A 484 -17.35 -18.35 3.96
CA GLY A 484 -17.34 -18.68 5.39
C GLY A 484 -16.22 -19.63 5.85
N LYS A 485 -15.20 -19.89 5.03
CA LYS A 485 -14.13 -20.86 5.32
C LYS A 485 -12.75 -20.22 5.22
N TYR A 486 -11.96 -20.40 6.28
CA TYR A 486 -10.60 -19.86 6.42
C TYR A 486 -9.62 -20.97 6.78
N ASN A 487 -8.43 -20.92 6.19
CA ASN A 487 -7.26 -21.57 6.79
C ASN A 487 -6.76 -20.66 7.91
N MET A 488 -6.49 -21.22 9.08
CA MET A 488 -5.87 -20.52 10.20
C MET A 488 -4.37 -20.81 10.24
N TYR A 489 -3.58 -19.77 10.45
CA TYR A 489 -2.12 -19.81 10.61
C TYR A 489 -1.75 -19.17 11.94
N LEU A 490 -0.73 -19.71 12.60
CA LEU A 490 -0.26 -19.32 13.92
C LEU A 490 1.27 -19.23 13.90
N GLY A 491 1.86 -18.35 14.71
CA GLY A 491 3.30 -18.40 15.05
C GLY A 491 4.20 -17.25 14.58
N SER A 492 3.66 -16.09 14.20
CA SER A 492 4.43 -14.83 14.17
C SER A 492 4.45 -14.22 15.59
N ASP A 493 5.20 -13.14 15.79
CA ASP A 493 5.36 -12.44 17.08
C ASP A 493 5.16 -10.92 16.92
N LEU A 494 5.39 -10.13 17.96
CA LEU A 494 5.23 -8.67 17.88
C LEU A 494 6.28 -7.98 16.99
N ALA A 495 7.44 -8.59 16.73
CA ALA A 495 8.54 -8.01 15.97
C ALA A 495 8.35 -8.17 14.46
N GLY A 496 7.71 -9.25 13.98
CA GLY A 496 7.28 -9.40 12.59
C GLY A 496 7.60 -10.72 11.92
#